data_AF-A0A8T5QXU4-F1
#
_entry.id   AF-A0A8T5QXU4-F1
#
_cell.length_a   1.000
_cell.length_b   1.000
_cell.length_c   1.000
_cell.angle_alpha   90.00
_cell.angle_beta   90.00
_cell.angle_gamma   90.00
#
_symmetry.space_group_name_H-M   'P 1'
#
loop_
_entity.id
_entity.type
_entity.pdbx_description
1 polymer ?
#
loop_
_entity_poly.entity_id
_entity_poly.type
_entity_poly.pdbx_seq_one_letter_code
_entity_poly.pdbx_strand_id
1 'polypeptide(L)'
;MTTRTDSHDRLLEHLSGLVAGSGDPSRPVAFDLDGTLVEAIDRLGPRRTPGVLAPVAQAAWTLLSRGVPLAIVTGRECPDETTLDVMRALEHAAGRPLTPEERALVAIEVGGKWAGLRTAVRRKAETLGRIRALCIVGDLPHLDGAGAKAAGVPYFQVG
;
A
#
# COMPACT_ATOMS: atom_id res chain seq x y z
N MET A 1 1.55 -27.48 -1.46
CA MET A 1 1.78 -26.52 -0.37
C MET A 1 2.65 -25.41 -0.93
N THR A 2 2.07 -24.25 -1.24
CA THR A 2 2.84 -23.02 -1.48
C THR A 2 3.24 -22.49 -0.11
N THR A 3 4.54 -22.47 0.18
CA THR A 3 5.02 -21.92 1.45
C THR A 3 4.77 -20.41 1.46
N ARG A 4 4.49 -19.85 2.64
CA ARG A 4 4.16 -18.42 2.83
C ARG A 4 5.22 -17.47 2.22
N THR A 5 6.48 -17.95 2.15
CA THR A 5 7.62 -17.31 1.46
C THR A 5 7.39 -17.15 -0.05
N ASP A 6 6.80 -18.15 -0.72
CA ASP A 6 6.54 -18.16 -2.16
C ASP A 6 5.59 -17.04 -2.58
N SER A 7 4.64 -16.67 -1.71
CA SER A 7 3.70 -15.57 -1.96
C SER A 7 4.33 -14.18 -1.79
N HIS A 8 5.33 -14.04 -0.92
CA HIS A 8 6.09 -12.80 -0.75
C HIS A 8 7.01 -12.56 -1.94
N ASP A 9 7.85 -13.55 -2.26
CA ASP A 9 8.88 -13.41 -3.30
C ASP A 9 8.24 -13.06 -4.64
N ARG A 10 7.10 -13.68 -4.97
CA ARG A 10 6.33 -13.38 -6.18
C ARG A 10 5.74 -11.97 -6.17
N LEU A 11 5.19 -11.50 -5.05
CA LEU A 11 4.65 -10.14 -4.96
C LEU A 11 5.77 -9.11 -5.15
N LEU A 12 6.89 -9.29 -4.44
CA LEU A 12 8.04 -8.38 -4.54
C LEU A 12 8.69 -8.42 -5.93
N GLU A 13 8.79 -9.60 -6.56
CA GLU A 13 9.28 -9.77 -7.94
C GLU A 13 8.40 -9.00 -8.92
N HIS A 14 7.07 -9.18 -8.86
CA HIS A 14 6.13 -8.45 -9.72
C HIS A 14 6.23 -6.94 -9.53
N LEU A 15 6.26 -6.46 -8.28
CA LEU A 15 6.36 -5.04 -7.97
C LEU A 15 7.71 -4.47 -8.42
N SER A 16 8.81 -5.21 -8.23
CA SER A 16 10.14 -4.78 -8.67
C SER A 16 10.22 -4.69 -10.20
N GLY A 17 9.62 -5.64 -10.92
CA GLY A 17 9.55 -5.61 -12.39
C GLY A 17 8.74 -4.42 -12.91
N LEU A 18 7.60 -4.12 -12.28
CA LEU A 18 6.78 -2.94 -12.61
C LEU A 18 7.53 -1.62 -12.38
N VAL A 19 8.24 -1.49 -11.26
CA VAL A 19 9.04 -0.30 -10.95
C VAL A 19 10.17 -0.13 -11.96
N ALA A 20 10.91 -1.20 -12.25
CA ALA A 20 12.01 -1.15 -13.23
C ALA A 20 11.52 -0.82 -14.65
N GLY A 21 10.34 -1.32 -15.03
CA GLY A 21 9.74 -1.10 -16.35
C GLY A 21 9.02 0.24 -16.53
N SER A 22 8.84 1.03 -15.46
CA SER A 22 8.02 2.25 -15.52
C SER A 22 8.69 3.42 -16.25
N GLY A 23 10.02 3.44 -16.29
CA GLY A 23 10.81 4.57 -16.80
C GLY A 23 10.67 5.87 -15.99
N ASP A 24 9.89 5.88 -14.91
CA ASP A 24 9.60 7.05 -14.07
C ASP A 24 9.68 6.64 -12.59
N PRO A 25 10.84 6.87 -11.93
CA PRO A 25 11.06 6.45 -10.55
C PRO A 25 10.26 7.27 -9.52
N SER A 26 9.60 8.35 -9.95
CA SER A 26 8.78 9.20 -9.07
C SER A 26 7.37 8.66 -8.84
N ARG A 27 6.93 7.68 -9.64
CA ARG A 27 5.58 7.14 -9.54
C ARG A 27 5.46 6.18 -8.34
N PRO A 28 4.47 6.38 -7.46
CA PRO A 28 4.35 5.58 -6.26
C PRO A 28 3.71 4.21 -6.53
N VAL A 29 4.05 3.24 -5.69
CA VAL A 29 3.24 2.02 -5.50
C VAL A 29 2.19 2.33 -4.43
N ALA A 30 0.92 2.16 -4.77
CA ALA A 30 -0.18 2.38 -3.84
C ALA A 30 -0.48 1.11 -3.03
N PHE A 31 -0.82 1.28 -1.76
CA PHE A 31 -1.28 0.23 -0.86
C PHE A 31 -2.59 0.68 -0.22
N ASP A 32 -3.59 -0.20 -0.16
CA ASP A 32 -4.73 0.02 0.72
C ASP A 32 -4.31 -0.09 2.19
N LEU A 33 -5.03 0.61 3.08
CA LEU A 33 -4.77 0.60 4.51
C LEU A 33 -5.50 -0.55 5.22
N ASP A 34 -6.83 -0.57 5.15
CA ASP A 34 -7.68 -1.49 5.92
C ASP A 34 -7.68 -2.85 5.24
N GLY A 35 -7.63 -3.96 5.98
CA GLY A 35 -7.57 -5.30 5.36
C GLY A 35 -6.24 -5.63 4.64
N THR A 36 -5.41 -4.63 4.36
CA THR A 36 -4.14 -4.75 3.66
C THR A 36 -2.94 -4.45 4.57
N LEU A 37 -2.58 -3.18 4.79
CA LEU A 37 -1.42 -2.84 5.62
C LEU A 37 -1.68 -3.03 7.11
N VAL A 38 -2.89 -2.71 7.58
CA VAL A 38 -3.29 -2.90 8.99
C VAL A 38 -3.25 -4.39 9.34
N GLU A 39 -3.86 -5.26 8.53
CA GLU A 39 -3.77 -6.71 8.77
C GLU A 39 -2.34 -7.24 8.71
N ALA A 40 -1.53 -6.72 7.79
CA ALA A 40 -0.13 -7.09 7.68
C ALA A 40 0.69 -6.71 8.93
N ILE A 41 0.34 -5.59 9.59
CA ILE A 41 1.02 -5.08 10.78
C ILE A 41 0.47 -5.71 12.06
N ASP A 42 -0.84 -5.89 12.18
CA ASP A 42 -1.48 -6.52 13.35
C ASP A 42 -1.05 -7.98 13.50
N ARG A 43 -0.85 -8.69 12.38
CA ARG A 43 -0.32 -10.07 12.38
C ARG A 43 1.11 -10.18 12.94
N LEU A 44 1.82 -9.07 13.16
CA LEU A 44 3.13 -9.04 13.82
C LEU A 44 3.03 -9.17 15.34
N GLY A 45 1.85 -8.89 15.90
CA GLY A 45 1.58 -8.93 17.34
C GLY A 45 2.35 -7.88 18.16
N PRO A 46 2.11 -7.82 19.48
CA PRO A 46 2.77 -6.87 20.39
C PRO A 46 4.26 -7.14 20.59
N ARG A 47 4.73 -8.34 20.23
CA ARG A 47 6.16 -8.69 20.18
C ARG A 47 6.62 -8.59 18.74
N ARG A 48 6.83 -7.35 18.28
CA ARG A 48 7.50 -7.02 17.02
C ARG A 48 8.87 -7.68 17.02
N THR A 49 8.93 -8.94 16.61
CA THR A 49 10.18 -9.66 16.49
C THR A 49 10.84 -9.09 15.24
N PRO A 50 12.02 -8.45 15.34
CA PRO A 50 12.69 -7.91 14.17
C PRO A 50 12.90 -9.05 13.17
N GLY A 51 12.35 -8.91 11.95
CA GLY A 51 12.68 -9.80 10.83
C GLY A 51 11.55 -10.66 10.25
N VAL A 52 10.32 -10.66 10.79
CA VAL A 52 9.18 -11.36 10.14
C VAL A 52 8.03 -10.38 9.94
N LEU A 53 8.14 -9.55 8.90
CA LEU A 53 7.02 -8.73 8.43
C LEU A 53 6.04 -9.62 7.65
N ALA A 54 4.74 -9.37 7.73
CA ALA A 54 3.81 -10.02 6.80
C ALA A 54 4.19 -9.62 5.35
N PRO A 55 3.97 -10.49 4.35
CA PRO A 55 4.49 -10.28 2.99
C PRO A 55 4.25 -8.89 2.40
N VAL A 56 3.07 -8.31 2.64
CA VAL A 56 2.67 -6.98 2.18
C VAL A 56 3.49 -5.87 2.86
N ALA A 57 3.61 -5.91 4.19
CA ALA A 57 4.42 -4.96 4.95
C ALA A 57 5.91 -5.05 4.57
N GLN A 58 6.40 -6.27 4.32
CA GLN A 58 7.78 -6.49 3.89
C GLN A 58 8.03 -5.98 2.46
N ALA A 59 7.07 -6.15 1.54
CA ALA A 59 7.16 -5.63 0.18
C ALA A 59 7.15 -4.09 0.18
N ALA A 60 6.23 -3.47 0.93
CA ALA A 60 6.19 -2.03 1.12
C ALA A 60 7.53 -1.50 1.65
N TRP A 61 8.03 -2.10 2.74
CA TRP A 61 9.34 -1.75 3.30
C TRP A 61 10.47 -1.87 2.26
N THR A 62 10.56 -2.99 1.55
CA THR A 62 11.63 -3.23 0.58
C THR A 62 11.63 -2.17 -0.53
N LEU A 63 10.45 -1.78 -1.01
CA LEU A 63 10.29 -0.73 -2.01
C LEU A 63 10.78 0.62 -1.48
N LEU A 64 10.36 0.99 -0.27
CA LEU A 64 10.79 2.22 0.39
C LEU A 64 12.30 2.26 0.62
N SER A 65 12.92 1.16 1.05
CA SER A 65 14.37 1.05 1.23
C SER A 65 15.15 1.19 -0.08
N ARG A 66 14.50 0.95 -1.22
CA ARG A 66 15.05 1.16 -2.57
C ARG A 66 14.76 2.56 -3.13
N GLY A 67 14.17 3.45 -2.32
CA GLY A 67 13.78 4.80 -2.74
C GLY A 67 12.56 4.83 -3.65
N VAL A 68 11.78 3.75 -3.72
CA VAL A 68 10.52 3.73 -4.47
C VAL A 68 9.47 4.45 -3.64
N PRO A 69 8.79 5.48 -4.18
CA PRO A 69 7.74 6.18 -3.46
C PRO A 69 6.59 5.22 -3.13
N LEU A 70 6.07 5.32 -1.91
CA LEU A 70 4.90 4.57 -1.46
C LEU A 70 3.74 5.53 -1.27
N ALA A 71 2.55 5.12 -1.69
CA ALA A 71 1.32 5.79 -1.33
C ALA A 71 0.41 4.88 -0.50
N ILE A 72 -0.09 5.34 0.65
CA ILE A 72 -1.19 4.64 1.32
C ILE A 72 -2.48 5.35 0.96
N VAL A 73 -3.42 4.58 0.44
CA VAL A 73 -4.71 5.04 -0.02
C VAL A 73 -5.76 4.49 0.93
N THR A 74 -6.61 5.32 1.50
CA THR A 74 -7.61 4.87 2.48
C THR A 74 -8.94 5.60 2.35
N GLY A 75 -10.02 4.89 2.68
CA GLY A 75 -11.36 5.48 2.77
C GLY A 75 -11.61 6.28 4.05
N ARG A 76 -10.67 6.23 5.00
CA ARG A 76 -10.71 6.94 6.28
C ARG A 76 -10.34 8.41 6.10
N GLU A 77 -10.83 9.25 7.01
CA GLU A 77 -10.33 10.61 7.17
C GLU A 77 -8.88 10.54 7.66
N CYS A 78 -7.98 11.30 7.04
CA CYS A 78 -6.56 11.25 7.36
C CYS A 78 -5.98 12.60 7.77
N PRO A 79 -4.95 12.60 8.65
CA PRO A 79 -4.41 11.43 9.35
C PRO A 79 -5.28 11.00 10.54
N ASP A 80 -5.58 9.70 10.64
CA ASP A 80 -6.14 9.08 11.86
C ASP A 80 -5.08 8.29 12.64
N GLU A 81 -5.41 7.85 13.85
CA GLU A 81 -4.49 7.09 14.72
C GLU A 81 -3.99 5.81 14.04
N THR A 82 -4.85 5.08 13.33
CA THR A 82 -4.48 3.87 12.59
C THR A 82 -3.43 4.17 11.50
N THR A 83 -3.64 5.24 10.72
CA THR A 83 -2.70 5.66 9.68
C THR A 83 -1.35 6.03 10.30
N LEU A 84 -1.35 6.76 11.43
CA LEU A 84 -0.13 7.12 12.15
C LEU A 84 0.60 5.90 12.72
N ASP A 85 -0.12 4.88 13.20
CA ASP A 85 0.49 3.66 13.71
C ASP A 85 1.12 2.81 12.61
N VAL A 86 0.49 2.75 11.43
CA VAL A 86 1.09 2.13 10.24
C VAL A 86 2.35 2.86 9.82
N MET A 87 2.33 4.21 9.80
CA MET A 87 3.53 5.02 9.54
C MET A 87 4.66 4.69 10.51
N ARG A 88 4.38 4.68 11.82
CA ARG A 88 5.37 4.35 12.85
C ARG A 88 5.90 2.93 12.70
N ALA A 89 5.05 1.97 12.31
CA ALA A 89 5.48 0.60 12.07
C ALA A 89 6.44 0.53 10.86
N LEU A 90 6.15 1.27 9.78
CA LEU A 90 7.03 1.37 8.61
C LEU A 90 8.36 2.05 8.95
N GLU A 91 8.34 3.13 9.73
CA GLU A 91 9.56 3.81 10.22
C GLU A 91 10.42 2.90 11.10
N HIS A 92 9.78 2.22 12.05
CA HIS A 92 10.45 1.28 12.93
C HIS A 92 11.09 0.14 12.14
N ALA A 93 10.39 -0.40 11.13
CA ALA A 93 10.93 -1.41 10.23
C ALA A 93 12.08 -0.86 9.35
N ALA A 94 11.98 0.38 8.89
CA ALA A 94 13.01 1.04 8.10
C ALA A 94 14.28 1.41 8.90
N GLY A 95 14.20 1.40 10.23
CA GLY A 95 15.28 1.88 11.10
C GLY A 95 15.58 3.37 10.92
N ARG A 96 14.69 4.11 10.26
CA ARG A 96 14.81 5.54 9.99
C ARG A 96 13.44 6.21 9.91
N PRO A 97 13.34 7.51 10.21
CA PRO A 97 12.12 8.27 9.96
C PRO A 97 11.83 8.36 8.45
N LEU A 98 10.55 8.42 8.11
CA LEU A 98 10.11 8.79 6.75
C LEU A 98 10.46 10.26 6.48
N THR A 99 10.90 10.58 5.27
CA THR A 99 11.06 11.97 4.84
C THR A 99 9.70 12.67 4.72
N PRO A 100 9.62 14.00 4.72
CA PRO A 100 8.36 14.71 4.51
C PRO A 100 7.62 14.28 3.24
N GLU A 101 8.35 14.02 2.15
CA GLU A 101 7.82 13.56 0.86
C GLU A 101 7.24 12.15 0.98
N GLU A 102 7.96 11.24 1.65
CA GLU A 102 7.47 9.89 1.93
C GLU A 102 6.21 9.95 2.80
N ARG A 103 6.20 10.79 3.84
CA ARG A 103 5.02 10.95 4.71
C ARG A 103 3.80 11.50 3.97
N ALA A 104 3.99 12.47 3.08
CA ALA A 104 2.90 13.11 2.34
C ALA A 104 2.17 12.15 1.38
N LEU A 105 2.85 11.14 0.88
CA LEU A 105 2.25 10.10 0.03
C LEU A 105 1.60 8.98 0.87
N VAL A 106 2.00 8.82 2.13
CA VAL A 106 1.60 7.73 3.02
C VAL A 106 0.23 7.93 3.68
N ALA A 107 -0.55 8.96 3.33
CA ALA A 107 -1.91 9.10 3.82
C ALA A 107 -2.79 9.89 2.85
N ILE A 108 -3.30 9.22 1.81
CA ILE A 108 -4.16 9.84 0.82
C ILE A 108 -5.59 9.40 1.06
N GLU A 109 -6.33 10.32 1.69
CA GLU A 109 -7.77 10.17 1.88
C GLU A 109 -8.45 10.10 0.50
N VAL A 110 -9.11 8.98 0.27
CA VAL A 110 -10.05 8.78 -0.83
C VAL A 110 -11.38 9.44 -0.48
N GLY A 111 -11.69 9.53 0.81
CA GLY A 111 -12.94 10.03 1.36
C GLY A 111 -14.09 9.06 1.07
N GLY A 112 -14.86 8.69 2.09
CA GLY A 112 -16.09 7.95 1.89
C GLY A 112 -16.11 6.53 2.41
N LYS A 113 -15.53 6.27 3.59
CA LYS A 113 -15.91 5.11 4.44
C LYS A 113 -17.44 4.92 4.53
N TRP A 114 -18.20 6.01 4.37
CA TRP A 114 -19.66 6.07 4.39
C TRP A 114 -20.33 6.40 3.05
N ALA A 115 -19.55 6.61 1.98
CA ALA A 115 -20.11 6.83 0.66
C ALA A 115 -20.50 5.49 0.03
N GLY A 116 -21.60 5.43 -0.71
CA GLY A 116 -21.98 4.21 -1.43
C GLY A 116 -20.85 3.71 -2.36
N LEU A 117 -20.79 2.39 -2.56
CA LEU A 117 -19.68 1.70 -3.26
C LEU A 117 -19.26 2.37 -4.58
N ARG A 118 -20.21 2.80 -5.42
CA ARG A 118 -19.91 3.49 -6.69
C ARG A 118 -19.10 4.78 -6.50
N THR A 119 -19.41 5.56 -5.47
CA THR A 119 -18.69 6.78 -5.14
C THR A 119 -17.29 6.48 -4.61
N ALA A 120 -17.16 5.45 -3.76
CA ALA A 120 -15.87 5.02 -3.23
C ALA A 120 -14.92 4.52 -4.35
N VAL A 121 -15.43 3.72 -5.30
CA VAL A 121 -14.68 3.27 -6.48
C VAL A 121 -14.23 4.46 -7.34
N ARG A 122 -15.13 5.40 -7.63
CA ARG A 122 -14.80 6.59 -8.44
C ARG A 122 -13.69 7.42 -7.77
N ARG A 123 -13.85 7.72 -6.49
CA ARG A 123 -12.86 8.49 -5.73
C ARG A 123 -11.51 7.77 -5.66
N LYS A 124 -11.51 6.45 -5.49
CA LYS A 124 -10.27 5.66 -5.47
C LYS A 124 -9.57 5.73 -6.84
N ALA A 125 -10.33 5.63 -7.93
CA ALA A 125 -9.79 5.79 -9.28
C ALA A 125 -9.20 7.19 -9.52
N GLU A 126 -9.92 8.25 -9.11
CA GLU A 126 -9.46 9.65 -9.18
C GLU A 126 -8.15 9.84 -8.39
N THR A 127 -8.08 9.28 -7.18
CA THR A 127 -6.88 9.33 -6.34
C THR A 127 -5.69 8.63 -7.01
N LEU A 128 -5.88 7.40 -7.51
CA LEU A 128 -4.82 6.63 -8.18
C LEU A 128 -4.30 7.34 -9.43
N GLY A 129 -5.20 7.96 -10.21
CA GLY A 129 -4.83 8.78 -11.37
C GLY A 129 -4.07 10.04 -10.99
N ARG A 130 -4.54 10.78 -9.96
CA ARG A 130 -3.92 12.02 -9.47
C ARG A 130 -2.48 11.79 -9.00
N ILE A 131 -2.22 10.68 -8.32
CA ILE A 131 -0.88 10.34 -7.82
C ILE A 131 -0.04 9.59 -8.87
N ARG A 132 -0.61 9.35 -10.06
CA ARG A 132 0.01 8.58 -11.15
C ARG A 132 0.56 7.23 -10.67
N ALA A 133 -0.23 6.51 -9.85
CA ALA A 133 0.20 5.24 -9.24
C ALA A 133 0.72 4.25 -10.29
N LEU A 134 1.76 3.50 -9.96
CA LEU A 134 2.24 2.38 -10.78
C LEU A 134 1.28 1.19 -10.75
N CYS A 135 0.74 0.91 -9.57
CA CYS A 135 -0.23 -0.12 -9.29
C CYS A 135 -0.84 0.14 -7.90
N ILE A 136 -1.85 -0.64 -7.53
CA ILE A 136 -2.35 -0.73 -6.16
C ILE A 136 -2.32 -2.17 -5.65
N VAL A 137 -1.89 -2.33 -4.40
CA VAL A 137 -1.99 -3.58 -3.62
C VAL A 137 -3.14 -3.42 -2.63
N GLY A 138 -4.11 -4.34 -2.62
CA GLY A 138 -5.31 -4.22 -1.77
C GLY A 138 -6.07 -5.54 -1.62
N ASP A 139 -6.97 -5.63 -0.64
CA ASP A 139 -7.68 -6.86 -0.28
C ASP A 139 -9.11 -6.94 -0.82
N LEU A 140 -9.69 -5.83 -1.28
CA LEU A 140 -11.09 -5.78 -1.71
C LEU A 140 -11.21 -5.67 -3.23
N PRO A 141 -11.46 -6.75 -3.99
CA PRO A 141 -11.57 -6.68 -5.45
C PRO A 141 -12.65 -5.72 -5.95
N HIS A 142 -13.75 -5.62 -5.21
CA HIS A 142 -14.91 -4.79 -5.58
C HIS A 142 -14.69 -3.30 -5.31
N LEU A 143 -13.66 -2.93 -4.54
CA LEU A 143 -13.29 -1.54 -4.26
C LEU A 143 -11.93 -1.19 -4.87
N ASP A 144 -10.88 -1.89 -4.46
CA ASP A 144 -9.50 -1.68 -4.92
C ASP A 144 -9.35 -2.10 -6.37
N GLY A 145 -9.76 -3.32 -6.69
CA GLY A 145 -9.70 -3.84 -8.06
C GLY A 145 -10.57 -3.03 -9.02
N ALA A 146 -11.78 -2.66 -8.59
CA ALA A 146 -12.67 -1.82 -9.38
C ALA A 146 -12.12 -0.40 -9.59
N GLY A 147 -11.56 0.22 -8.55
CA GLY A 147 -10.92 1.54 -8.63
C GLY A 147 -9.67 1.52 -9.51
N ALA A 148 -8.83 0.49 -9.37
CA ALA A 148 -7.64 0.27 -10.18
C ALA A 148 -7.99 0.13 -11.67
N LYS A 149 -8.98 -0.73 -11.96
CA LYS A 149 -9.50 -0.93 -13.33
C LYS A 149 -10.01 0.38 -13.92
N ALA A 150 -10.76 1.17 -13.15
CA ALA A 150 -11.28 2.46 -13.60
C ALA A 150 -10.16 3.50 -13.83
N ALA A 151 -9.08 3.45 -13.05
CA ALA A 151 -7.90 4.30 -13.24
C ALA A 151 -6.91 3.79 -14.30
N GLY A 152 -7.12 2.59 -14.86
CA GLY A 152 -6.19 1.97 -15.80
C GLY A 152 -4.86 1.56 -15.16
N VAL A 153 -4.84 1.27 -13.86
CA VAL A 153 -3.64 0.82 -13.13
C VAL A 153 -3.74 -0.66 -12.76
N PRO A 154 -2.63 -1.42 -12.75
CA PRO A 154 -2.61 -2.79 -12.24
C PRO A 154 -3.07 -2.91 -10.79
N TYR A 155 -3.73 -4.03 -10.48
CA TYR A 155 -4.19 -4.41 -9.15
C TYR A 155 -3.55 -5.72 -8.71
N PHE A 156 -3.03 -5.76 -7.49
CA PHE A 156 -2.52 -6.96 -6.83
C PHE A 156 -3.37 -7.26 -5.59
N GLN A 157 -4.14 -8.35 -5.67
CA GLN A 157 -4.94 -8.79 -4.54
C GLN A 157 -4.08 -9.46 -3.47
N VAL A 158 -4.31 -9.08 -2.22
CA VAL A 158 -3.73 -9.69 -1.02
C VAL A 158 -4.83 -10.01 -0.01
N GLY A 159 -4.60 -10.93 0.93
CA GLY A 159 -5.64 -11.40 1.86
C GLY A 159 -5.80 -12.91 1.83
#